data_AF-A0A959CVB8-F1
#
_entry.id   AF-A0A959CVB8-F1
#
_cell.length_a   1.000
_cell.length_b   1.000
_cell.length_c   1.000
_cell.angle_alpha   90.00
_cell.angle_beta   90.00
_cell.angle_gamma   90.00
#
_symmetry.space_group_name_H-M   'P 1'
#
loop_
_entity.id
_entity.type
_entity.pdbx_description
1 polymer ?
#
loop_
_entity_poly.entity_id
_entity_poly.type
_entity_poly.pdbx_seq_one_letter_code
_entity_poly.pdbx_strand_id
1 'polypeptide(L)'
;DRYSKTTLNGANIPGLDPDRNTVQMDLFPTNLLDNIVVYKNFTPDLPGDFTGGLVDVATKDFPEDFTMAASLGFGYNPQVTFNDNFLTYNGGNTDWLGYDDGARDFPAALNSMPTFGQALSDQAAAKELNAATLSLNNELAPHTNAPMPNHNFSFSIGDQKNLFGKDFGFIGSLTYRREFSGYEDGFTGRYSYAQVGADILTTQRELADRRFSDYVILGGMLSGAVKLNSFNKIGLNILRNQSGQTDTRFQEGRVSGGASDGVYQERTMAYQQRELTSFQLQGDHA
;
A
#
# COMPACT_ATOMS: atom_id res chain seq x y z
N ASP A 1 -6.27 10.40 -8.18
CA ASP A 1 -6.86 10.02 -9.47
C ASP A 1 -8.13 9.21 -9.20
N ARG A 2 -9.29 9.87 -9.17
CA ARG A 2 -10.59 9.28 -8.76
C ARG A 2 -11.56 9.07 -9.92
N TYR A 3 -11.25 9.65 -11.07
CA TYR A 3 -12.16 9.75 -12.22
C TYR A 3 -11.74 8.86 -13.39
N SER A 4 -10.50 8.38 -13.40
CA SER A 4 -9.99 7.37 -14.32
C SER A 4 -10.16 5.96 -13.72
N LYS A 5 -10.37 4.99 -14.59
CA LYS A 5 -10.57 3.57 -14.24
C LYS A 5 -9.62 2.71 -15.05
N THR A 6 -9.12 1.63 -14.46
CA THR A 6 -8.26 0.66 -15.14
C THR A 6 -8.93 -0.71 -15.18
N THR A 7 -8.93 -1.35 -16.34
CA THR A 7 -9.33 -2.75 -16.53
C THR A 7 -8.13 -3.58 -16.99
N LEU A 8 -8.14 -4.87 -16.69
CA LEU A 8 -7.17 -5.85 -17.19
C LEU A 8 -7.96 -6.91 -17.97
N ASN A 9 -7.65 -7.09 -19.26
CA ASN A 9 -8.37 -7.99 -20.15
C ASN A 9 -9.89 -7.78 -20.05
N GLY A 10 -10.33 -6.52 -20.03
CA GLY A 10 -11.74 -6.12 -19.88
C GLY A 10 -12.36 -6.33 -18.48
N ALA A 11 -11.68 -6.99 -17.54
CA ALA A 11 -12.16 -7.12 -16.15
C ALA A 11 -11.74 -5.92 -15.30
N ASN A 12 -12.65 -5.49 -14.42
CA ASN A 12 -12.36 -4.42 -13.46
C ASN A 12 -11.34 -4.90 -12.42
N ILE A 13 -10.23 -4.19 -12.28
CA ILE A 13 -9.25 -4.45 -11.22
C ILE A 13 -9.21 -3.23 -10.30
N PRO A 14 -9.61 -3.35 -9.02
CA PRO A 14 -9.53 -2.23 -8.11
C PRO A 14 -8.06 -1.91 -7.81
N GLY A 15 -7.75 -0.64 -7.55
CA GLY A 15 -6.48 -0.24 -6.98
C GLY A 15 -6.35 -0.74 -5.53
N LEU A 16 -5.12 -0.83 -5.01
CA LEU A 16 -4.91 -1.08 -3.59
C LEU A 16 -5.39 0.11 -2.74
N ASP A 17 -5.29 1.34 -3.24
CA ASP A 17 -5.68 2.54 -2.50
C ASP A 17 -7.21 2.79 -2.63
N PRO A 18 -8.01 2.70 -1.55
CA PRO A 18 -9.46 2.94 -1.64
C PRO A 18 -9.83 4.37 -2.02
N ASP A 19 -8.89 5.33 -1.91
CA ASP A 19 -9.09 6.71 -2.32
C ASP A 19 -8.76 6.98 -3.81
N ARG A 20 -8.26 5.96 -4.54
CA ARG A 20 -7.89 6.03 -5.95
C ARG A 20 -8.50 4.87 -6.74
N ASN A 21 -9.11 5.18 -7.87
CA ASN A 21 -9.71 4.17 -8.75
C ASN A 21 -8.74 3.61 -9.79
N THR A 22 -7.48 4.07 -9.78
CA THR A 22 -6.44 3.63 -10.69
C THR A 22 -5.58 2.53 -10.09
N VAL A 23 -5.38 1.45 -10.85
CA VAL A 23 -4.35 0.46 -10.55
C VAL A 23 -2.98 1.07 -10.79
N GLN A 24 -1.98 0.69 -9.99
CA GLN A 24 -0.60 1.09 -10.25
C GLN A 24 -0.11 0.38 -11.52
N MET A 25 0.02 1.12 -12.62
CA MET A 25 0.35 0.57 -13.95
C MET A 25 1.72 -0.10 -14.00
N ASP A 26 2.61 0.35 -13.13
CA ASP A 26 3.97 -0.12 -12.99
C ASP A 26 4.07 -1.55 -12.44
N LEU A 27 2.93 -2.15 -12.09
CA LEU A 27 2.80 -3.56 -11.69
C LEU A 27 2.89 -4.53 -12.88
N PHE A 28 2.72 -4.04 -14.11
CA PHE A 28 2.71 -4.86 -15.32
C PHE A 28 4.01 -4.68 -16.13
N PRO A 29 4.89 -5.71 -16.17
CA PRO A 29 6.05 -5.68 -17.05
C PRO A 29 5.63 -5.53 -18.51
N THR A 30 6.24 -4.58 -19.23
CA THR A 30 5.82 -4.19 -20.58
C THR A 30 5.91 -5.31 -21.61
N ASN A 31 6.78 -6.30 -21.41
CA ASN A 31 6.91 -7.46 -22.29
C ASN A 31 5.71 -8.43 -22.22
N LEU A 32 4.94 -8.37 -21.14
CA LEU A 32 3.72 -9.18 -20.96
C LEU A 32 2.47 -8.50 -21.52
N LEU A 33 2.55 -7.20 -21.80
CA LEU A 33 1.46 -6.42 -22.35
C LEU A 33 1.35 -6.65 -23.86
N ASP A 34 0.12 -6.90 -24.31
CA ASP A 34 -0.21 -6.90 -25.74
C ASP A 34 -0.51 -5.47 -26.18
N ASN A 35 -1.48 -4.82 -25.51
CA ASN A 35 -1.81 -3.43 -25.76
C ASN A 35 -2.34 -2.70 -24.51
N ILE A 36 -2.38 -1.37 -24.60
CA ILE A 36 -3.10 -0.51 -23.65
C ILE A 36 -4.03 0.36 -24.49
N VAL A 37 -5.34 0.26 -24.25
CA VAL A 37 -6.36 1.02 -24.95
C VAL A 37 -6.94 2.07 -24.00
N VAL A 38 -6.92 3.34 -24.42
CA VAL A 38 -7.47 4.44 -23.62
C VAL A 38 -8.76 4.96 -24.25
N TYR A 39 -9.88 4.69 -23.59
CA TYR A 39 -11.18 5.19 -23.98
C TYR A 39 -11.44 6.56 -23.32
N LYS A 40 -11.59 7.58 -24.16
CA LYS A 40 -11.98 8.95 -23.76
C LYS A 40 -13.40 9.30 -24.21
N ASN A 41 -14.07 8.34 -24.83
CA ASN A 41 -15.45 8.39 -25.28
C ASN A 41 -16.28 7.42 -24.45
N PHE A 42 -17.53 7.79 -24.17
CA PHE A 42 -18.45 6.99 -23.37
C PHE A 42 -19.39 6.23 -24.31
N THR A 43 -19.04 5.00 -24.63
CA THR A 43 -19.89 4.10 -25.43
C THR A 43 -20.66 3.13 -24.51
N PRO A 44 -21.87 2.68 -24.88
CA PRO A 44 -22.73 1.87 -24.00
C PRO A 44 -22.17 0.49 -23.60
N ASP A 45 -21.16 0.01 -24.32
CA ASP A 45 -20.44 -1.24 -24.08
C ASP A 45 -19.36 -1.11 -22.99
N LEU A 46 -19.02 0.12 -22.58
CA LEU A 46 -18.05 0.37 -21.51
C LEU A 46 -18.73 0.54 -20.15
N PRO A 47 -18.02 0.25 -19.03
CA PRO A 47 -18.53 0.51 -17.68
C PRO A 47 -18.93 1.98 -17.47
N GLY A 48 -20.09 2.24 -16.85
CA GLY A 48 -20.61 3.60 -16.67
C GLY A 48 -20.02 4.40 -15.50
N ASP A 49 -18.99 3.89 -14.82
CA ASP A 49 -18.47 4.40 -13.56
C ASP A 49 -17.11 5.14 -13.68
N PHE A 50 -16.82 5.70 -14.86
CA PHE A 50 -15.66 6.58 -15.07
C PHE A 50 -16.07 7.91 -15.72
N THR A 51 -15.29 8.98 -15.49
CA THR A 51 -15.55 10.32 -16.06
C THR A 51 -14.30 10.96 -16.67
N GLY A 52 -13.09 10.54 -16.29
CA GLY A 52 -11.82 11.03 -16.83
C GLY A 52 -11.25 10.18 -17.97
N GLY A 53 -11.57 8.89 -18.00
CA GLY A 53 -11.18 7.94 -19.04
C GLY A 53 -11.03 6.52 -18.51
N LEU A 54 -11.20 5.53 -19.38
CA LEU A 54 -10.98 4.12 -19.07
C LEU A 54 -9.70 3.66 -19.75
N VAL A 55 -8.79 3.06 -18.98
CA VAL A 55 -7.55 2.46 -19.46
C VAL A 55 -7.70 0.95 -19.39
N ASP A 56 -7.83 0.29 -20.54
CA ASP A 56 -7.86 -1.16 -20.63
C ASP A 56 -6.46 -1.68 -20.97
N VAL A 57 -5.95 -2.57 -20.12
CA VAL A 57 -4.64 -3.20 -20.28
C VAL A 57 -4.89 -4.63 -20.73
N ALA A 58 -4.44 -5.00 -21.92
CA ALA A 58 -4.50 -6.39 -22.38
C ALA A 58 -3.14 -7.05 -22.24
N THR A 59 -3.14 -8.30 -21.76
CA THR A 59 -1.95 -9.14 -21.71
C THR A 59 -1.89 -10.12 -22.87
N LYS A 60 -0.69 -10.55 -23.22
CA LYS A 60 -0.49 -11.56 -24.26
C LYS A 60 -0.97 -12.93 -23.76
N ASP A 61 -2.01 -13.45 -24.40
CA ASP A 61 -2.50 -14.82 -24.15
C ASP A 61 -1.55 -15.89 -24.68
N PHE A 62 -0.90 -15.61 -25.82
CA PHE A 62 0.00 -16.54 -26.52
C PHE A 62 1.26 -15.80 -27.00
N PRO A 63 2.32 -15.72 -26.18
CA PRO A 63 3.60 -15.17 -26.62
C PRO A 63 4.14 -15.94 -27.84
N GLU A 64 4.51 -15.25 -28.91
CA GLU A 64 4.99 -15.88 -30.15
C GLU A 64 6.30 -16.67 -29.92
N ASP A 65 7.15 -16.18 -29.04
CA ASP A 65 8.43 -16.77 -28.65
C ASP A 65 8.59 -16.78 -27.12
N PHE A 66 9.52 -17.59 -26.62
CA PHE A 66 9.95 -17.55 -25.23
C PHE A 66 10.51 -16.16 -24.89
N THR A 67 9.94 -15.53 -23.87
CA THR A 67 10.36 -14.25 -23.34
C THR A 67 10.72 -14.39 -21.86
N MET A 68 11.82 -13.75 -21.48
CA MET A 68 12.23 -13.61 -20.09
C MET A 68 12.87 -12.24 -19.92
N ALA A 69 12.42 -11.49 -18.92
CA ALA A 69 12.96 -10.17 -18.61
C ALA A 69 13.11 -10.00 -17.10
N ALA A 70 14.24 -9.42 -16.71
CA ALA A 70 14.51 -9.00 -15.34
C ALA A 70 14.94 -7.53 -15.36
N SER A 71 14.49 -6.76 -14.37
CA SER A 71 14.89 -5.37 -14.16
C SER A 71 15.20 -5.15 -12.69
N LEU A 72 16.20 -4.31 -12.45
CA LEU A 72 16.57 -3.81 -11.13
C LEU A 72 16.78 -2.30 -11.27
N GLY A 73 16.11 -1.52 -10.43
CA GLY A 73 16.20 -0.07 -10.40
C GLY A 73 16.52 0.44 -9.02
N PHE A 74 17.26 1.55 -8.96
CA PHE A 74 17.55 2.30 -7.74
C PHE A 74 17.15 3.78 -7.93
N GLY A 75 16.69 4.42 -6.87
CA GLY A 75 16.28 5.82 -6.85
C GLY A 75 16.85 6.54 -5.64
N TYR A 76 17.43 7.71 -5.87
CA TYR A 76 17.95 8.56 -4.81
C TYR A 76 16.96 9.69 -4.50
N ASN A 77 16.50 9.76 -3.26
CA ASN A 77 15.66 10.84 -2.77
C ASN A 77 16.50 11.72 -1.82
N PRO A 78 16.87 12.96 -2.21
CA PRO A 78 17.77 13.80 -1.43
C PRO A 78 17.24 14.17 -0.04
N GLN A 79 15.93 14.03 0.21
CA GLN A 79 15.34 14.32 1.52
C GLN A 79 15.52 13.17 2.52
N VAL A 80 15.64 11.91 2.06
CA VAL A 80 15.57 10.74 2.96
C VAL A 80 16.67 9.71 2.75
N THR A 81 17.21 9.57 1.54
CA THR A 81 18.17 8.51 1.24
C THR A 81 19.46 8.72 2.04
N PHE A 82 19.84 7.72 2.84
CA PHE A 82 20.96 7.79 3.79
C PHE A 82 20.86 8.92 4.82
N ASN A 83 19.66 9.46 5.06
CA ASN A 83 19.45 10.51 6.04
C ASN A 83 19.17 9.90 7.42
N ASP A 84 20.09 10.09 8.37
CA ASP A 84 19.99 9.59 9.73
C ASP A 84 18.83 10.19 10.53
N ASN A 85 18.16 11.24 10.06
CA ASN A 85 16.99 11.82 10.74
C ASN A 85 15.66 11.14 10.35
N PHE A 86 15.67 10.18 9.42
CA PHE A 86 14.47 9.47 8.99
C PHE A 86 13.84 8.72 10.17
N LEU A 87 12.60 9.05 10.51
CA LEU A 87 11.87 8.43 11.61
C LEU A 87 11.33 7.05 11.20
N THR A 88 11.51 6.06 12.05
CA THR A 88 11.00 4.69 11.91
C THR A 88 10.66 4.11 13.30
N TYR A 89 10.25 2.86 13.38
CA TYR A 89 10.08 2.11 14.61
C TYR A 89 10.35 0.61 14.40
N ASN A 90 10.38 -0.19 15.46
CA ASN A 90 10.53 -1.65 15.32
C ASN A 90 9.22 -2.26 14.83
N GLY A 91 9.13 -2.42 13.53
CA GLY A 91 8.03 -3.11 12.85
C GLY A 91 8.16 -4.64 12.87
N GLY A 92 7.30 -5.30 12.10
CA GLY A 92 7.31 -6.74 11.91
C GLY A 92 8.45 -7.22 11.02
N ASN A 93 8.84 -8.50 11.14
CA ASN A 93 9.92 -9.09 10.35
C ASN A 93 9.57 -9.21 8.85
N THR A 94 8.29 -9.13 8.50
CA THR A 94 7.79 -9.22 7.13
C THR A 94 7.32 -7.88 6.55
N ASP A 95 7.53 -6.77 7.26
CA ASP A 95 7.16 -5.43 6.79
C ASP A 95 7.83 -5.07 5.47
N TRP A 96 9.06 -5.56 5.25
CA TRP A 96 9.79 -5.37 3.99
C TRP A 96 9.13 -6.05 2.79
N LEU A 97 8.17 -6.97 3.00
CA LEU A 97 7.29 -7.57 2.00
C LEU A 97 5.89 -6.93 1.99
N GLY A 98 5.63 -5.98 2.89
CA GLY A 98 4.32 -5.39 3.10
C GLY A 98 3.34 -6.27 3.87
N TYR A 99 3.82 -7.24 4.64
CA TYR A 99 3.00 -8.10 5.52
C TYR A 99 3.29 -7.79 6.98
N ASP A 100 2.25 -7.60 7.79
CA ASP A 100 2.34 -7.67 9.24
C ASP A 100 2.47 -9.14 9.68
N ASP A 101 3.41 -9.44 10.57
CA ASP A 101 3.63 -10.78 11.15
C ASP A 101 2.93 -10.96 12.51
N GLY A 102 2.02 -10.06 12.86
CA GLY A 102 1.36 -10.02 14.17
C GLY A 102 2.11 -9.19 15.21
N ALA A 103 3.23 -8.54 14.86
CA ALA A 103 3.91 -7.59 15.75
C ALA A 103 3.02 -6.43 16.25
N ARG A 104 1.90 -6.19 15.55
CA ARG A 104 0.92 -5.14 15.85
C ARG A 104 -0.41 -5.70 16.36
N ASP A 105 -0.50 -7.01 16.60
CA ASP A 105 -1.71 -7.64 17.13
C ASP A 105 -2.04 -7.13 18.53
N PHE A 106 -3.33 -7.01 18.80
CA PHE A 106 -3.80 -6.68 20.13
C PHE A 106 -3.58 -7.89 21.07
N PRO A 107 -2.80 -7.75 22.16
CA PRO A 107 -2.50 -8.88 23.03
C PRO A 107 -3.76 -9.53 23.61
N ALA A 108 -3.90 -10.85 23.44
CA ALA A 108 -5.08 -11.58 23.91
C ALA A 108 -5.33 -11.45 25.41
N ALA A 109 -4.28 -11.22 26.22
CA ALA A 109 -4.36 -11.00 27.66
C ALA A 109 -5.19 -9.77 28.05
N LEU A 110 -5.35 -8.80 27.14
CA LEU A 110 -6.14 -7.59 27.38
C LEU A 110 -7.65 -7.82 27.18
N ASN A 111 -8.06 -8.88 26.48
CA ASN A 111 -9.49 -9.17 26.23
C ASN A 111 -10.24 -9.56 27.50
N SER A 112 -9.54 -10.13 28.49
CA SER A 112 -10.12 -10.60 29.75
C SER A 112 -9.49 -9.94 30.98
N MET A 113 -8.75 -8.83 30.81
CA MET A 113 -8.02 -8.23 31.91
C MET A 113 -8.98 -7.71 33.00
N PRO A 114 -8.65 -7.89 34.29
CA PRO A 114 -9.40 -7.28 35.38
C PRO A 114 -9.40 -5.76 35.27
N THR A 115 -10.47 -5.13 35.73
CA THR A 115 -10.49 -3.67 35.86
C THR A 115 -9.50 -3.19 36.90
N PHE A 116 -9.05 -1.94 36.76
CA PHE A 116 -8.18 -1.31 37.75
C PHE A 116 -8.77 -1.37 39.17
N GLY A 117 -10.09 -1.19 39.32
CA GLY A 117 -10.76 -1.29 40.62
C GLY A 117 -10.66 -2.67 41.27
N GLN A 118 -10.80 -3.75 40.49
CA GLN A 118 -10.63 -5.13 40.99
C GLN A 118 -9.20 -5.40 41.46
N ALA A 119 -8.22 -4.90 40.70
CA ALA A 119 -6.80 -5.03 41.02
C ALA A 119 -6.39 -4.31 42.32
N LEU A 120 -7.13 -3.29 42.78
CA LEU A 120 -6.84 -2.60 44.05
C LEU A 120 -7.16 -3.47 45.28
N SER A 121 -8.14 -4.37 45.16
CA SER A 121 -8.65 -5.17 46.29
C SER A 121 -8.26 -6.65 46.24
N ASP A 122 -7.82 -7.14 45.07
CA ASP A 122 -7.46 -8.55 44.85
C ASP A 122 -6.05 -8.67 44.25
N GLN A 123 -5.16 -9.36 44.97
CA GLN A 123 -3.77 -9.57 44.55
C GLN A 123 -3.65 -10.47 43.31
N ALA A 124 -4.57 -11.41 43.10
CA ALA A 124 -4.59 -12.24 41.90
C ALA A 124 -4.95 -11.39 40.68
N ALA A 125 -6.00 -10.57 40.78
CA ALA A 125 -6.40 -9.63 39.76
C ALA A 125 -5.30 -8.59 39.45
N ALA A 126 -4.57 -8.12 40.47
CA ALA A 126 -3.44 -7.21 40.28
C ALA A 126 -2.31 -7.84 39.45
N LYS A 127 -2.00 -9.12 39.69
CA LYS A 127 -0.99 -9.84 38.90
C LYS A 127 -1.41 -10.03 37.45
N GLU A 128 -2.68 -10.37 37.21
CA GLU A 128 -3.22 -10.54 35.87
C GLU A 128 -3.23 -9.22 35.09
N LEU A 129 -3.71 -8.12 35.70
CA LEU A 129 -3.70 -6.80 35.08
C LEU A 129 -2.27 -6.34 34.75
N ASN A 130 -1.31 -6.57 35.65
CA ASN A 130 0.09 -6.24 35.40
C ASN A 130 0.67 -7.07 34.24
N ALA A 131 0.41 -8.37 34.20
CA ALA A 131 0.85 -9.24 33.11
C ALA A 131 0.25 -8.82 31.75
N ALA A 132 -1.04 -8.48 31.73
CA ALA A 132 -1.72 -7.98 30.53
C ALA A 132 -1.13 -6.64 30.08
N THR A 133 -0.85 -5.72 31.00
CA THR A 133 -0.23 -4.42 30.68
C THR A 133 1.18 -4.59 30.12
N LEU A 134 1.99 -5.48 30.70
CA LEU A 134 3.36 -5.77 30.23
C LEU A 134 3.40 -6.51 28.88
N SER A 135 2.27 -7.04 28.41
CA SER A 135 2.17 -7.66 27.08
C SER A 135 2.04 -6.63 25.94
N LEU A 136 1.78 -5.37 26.26
CA LEU A 136 1.76 -4.29 25.28
C LEU A 136 3.17 -3.98 24.76
N ASN A 137 3.24 -3.51 23.51
CA ASN A 137 4.47 -2.98 22.96
C ASN A 137 4.89 -1.72 23.74
N ASN A 138 6.14 -1.69 24.22
CA ASN A 138 6.71 -0.59 25.00
C ASN A 138 7.42 0.47 24.14
N GLU A 139 7.39 0.35 22.81
CA GLU A 139 7.84 1.41 21.90
C GLU A 139 6.74 2.47 21.77
N LEU A 140 6.93 3.59 22.47
CA LEU A 140 5.98 4.71 22.53
C LEU A 140 6.38 5.91 21.66
N ALA A 141 7.50 5.79 20.93
CA ALA A 141 8.05 6.86 20.13
C ALA A 141 8.83 6.28 18.94
N PRO A 142 8.76 6.92 17.76
CA PRO A 142 9.65 6.55 16.67
C PRO A 142 11.09 6.86 17.05
N HIS A 143 12.01 6.08 16.51
CA HIS A 143 13.44 6.31 16.55
C HIS A 143 13.96 6.64 15.15
N THR A 144 15.22 6.99 15.02
CA THR A 144 15.80 7.37 13.73
C THR A 144 16.63 6.23 13.13
N ASN A 145 16.51 6.00 11.83
CA ASN A 145 17.37 5.07 11.09
C ASN A 145 17.41 5.45 9.60
N ALA A 146 18.62 5.58 9.05
CA ALA A 146 18.81 5.96 7.66
C ALA A 146 18.30 4.87 6.70
N PRO A 147 17.36 5.19 5.78
CA PRO A 147 16.90 4.25 4.79
C PRO A 147 17.89 4.10 3.64
N MET A 148 17.84 2.94 2.99
CA MET A 148 18.53 2.70 1.73
C MET A 148 17.90 3.55 0.59
N PRO A 149 18.55 3.64 -0.58
CA PRO A 149 17.91 4.20 -1.76
C PRO A 149 16.62 3.44 -2.09
N ASN A 150 15.67 4.14 -2.70
CA ASN A 150 14.48 3.52 -3.28
C ASN A 150 14.93 2.44 -4.25
N HIS A 151 14.21 1.32 -4.31
CA HIS A 151 14.59 0.22 -5.17
C HIS A 151 13.38 -0.53 -5.68
N ASN A 152 13.54 -1.09 -6.88
CA ASN A 152 12.52 -1.90 -7.51
C ASN A 152 13.15 -3.06 -8.26
N PHE A 153 12.44 -4.17 -8.28
CA PHE A 153 12.77 -5.38 -9.01
C PHE A 153 11.56 -5.83 -9.80
N SER A 154 11.76 -6.26 -11.03
CA SER A 154 10.71 -6.93 -11.80
C SER A 154 11.29 -8.14 -12.50
N PHE A 155 10.57 -9.25 -12.46
CA PHE A 155 10.84 -10.42 -13.26
C PHE A 155 9.60 -10.81 -14.03
N SER A 156 9.77 -11.28 -15.26
CA SER A 156 8.70 -11.83 -16.06
C SER A 156 9.20 -12.93 -16.98
N ILE A 157 8.31 -13.85 -17.26
CA ILE A 157 8.53 -14.99 -18.15
C ILE A 157 7.25 -15.24 -18.93
N GLY A 158 7.37 -15.64 -20.20
CA GLY A 158 6.22 -16.04 -20.99
C GLY A 158 6.63 -16.90 -22.17
N ASP A 159 5.80 -17.84 -22.55
CA ASP A 159 6.08 -18.78 -23.64
C ASP A 159 4.78 -19.37 -24.18
N GLN A 160 4.87 -19.98 -25.36
CA GLN A 160 3.83 -20.82 -25.93
C GLN A 160 4.36 -22.24 -26.12
N LYS A 161 3.63 -23.23 -25.63
CA LYS A 161 3.93 -24.65 -25.77
C LYS A 161 2.75 -25.40 -26.35
N ASN A 162 3.04 -26.46 -27.11
CA ASN A 162 2.02 -27.42 -27.50
C ASN A 162 1.89 -28.49 -26.40
N LEU A 163 0.75 -28.52 -25.71
CA LEU A 163 0.43 -29.46 -24.64
C LEU A 163 -0.80 -30.27 -25.06
N PHE A 164 -0.67 -31.60 -25.10
CA PHE A 164 -1.75 -32.51 -25.51
C PHE A 164 -2.36 -32.19 -26.88
N GLY A 165 -1.54 -31.74 -27.84
CA GLY A 165 -2.00 -31.36 -29.18
C GLY A 165 -2.70 -30.00 -29.24
N LYS A 166 -2.68 -29.22 -28.15
CA LYS A 166 -3.29 -27.88 -28.06
C LYS A 166 -2.24 -26.83 -27.77
N ASP A 167 -2.40 -25.66 -28.36
CA ASP A 167 -1.56 -24.51 -28.04
C ASP A 167 -1.93 -23.97 -26.66
N PHE A 168 -0.93 -23.90 -25.79
CA PHE A 168 -1.01 -23.33 -24.46
C PHE A 168 0.00 -22.20 -24.34
N GLY A 169 -0.49 -20.99 -24.09
CA GLY A 169 0.34 -19.84 -23.76
C GLY A 169 0.34 -19.61 -22.25
N PHE A 170 1.46 -19.14 -21.71
CA PHE A 170 1.52 -18.70 -20.33
C PHE A 170 2.41 -17.47 -20.19
N ILE A 171 2.08 -16.66 -19.19
CA ILE A 171 2.89 -15.55 -18.71
C ILE A 171 2.91 -15.56 -17.18
N GLY A 172 4.03 -15.14 -16.61
CA GLY A 172 4.19 -14.93 -15.18
C GLY A 172 5.01 -13.68 -14.93
N SER A 173 4.65 -12.91 -13.91
CA SER A 173 5.47 -11.81 -13.42
C SER A 173 5.48 -11.71 -11.91
N LEU A 174 6.58 -11.14 -11.43
CA LEU A 174 6.79 -10.74 -10.05
C LEU A 174 7.36 -9.31 -10.08
N THR A 175 6.79 -8.41 -9.30
CA THR A 175 7.28 -7.04 -9.13
C THR A 175 7.42 -6.75 -7.65
N TYR A 176 8.48 -6.03 -7.30
CA TYR A 176 8.75 -5.56 -5.96
C TYR A 176 9.22 -4.12 -6.04
N ARG A 177 8.71 -3.27 -5.15
CA ARG A 177 9.15 -1.89 -5.02
C ARG A 177 9.12 -1.50 -3.57
N ARG A 178 10.16 -0.78 -3.15
CA ARG A 178 10.24 -0.12 -1.86
C ARG A 178 10.71 1.32 -2.03
N GLU A 179 9.91 2.25 -1.54
CA GLU A 179 10.14 3.69 -1.67
C GLU A 179 10.10 4.37 -0.32
N PHE A 180 11.09 5.22 -0.08
CA PHE A 180 11.20 6.06 1.09
C PHE A 180 10.92 7.51 0.68
N SER A 181 10.11 8.20 1.49
CA SER A 181 9.78 9.61 1.31
C SER A 181 9.57 10.30 2.64
N GLY A 182 9.63 11.63 2.65
CA GLY A 182 9.42 12.40 3.87
C GLY A 182 9.92 13.84 3.79
N TYR A 183 9.74 14.55 4.89
CA TYR A 183 10.21 15.91 5.12
C TYR A 183 10.50 16.14 6.61
N GLU A 184 11.37 17.11 6.91
CA GLU A 184 11.81 17.46 8.26
C GLU A 184 11.43 18.87 8.71
N ASP A 185 11.10 19.74 7.77
CA ASP A 185 10.86 21.17 7.95
C ASP A 185 9.40 21.54 7.69
N GLY A 186 8.50 20.60 7.93
CA GLY A 186 7.07 20.81 7.81
C GLY A 186 6.51 21.68 8.92
N PHE A 187 5.34 22.27 8.65
CA PHE A 187 4.65 23.12 9.59
C PHE A 187 3.14 22.87 9.51
N THR A 188 2.50 22.68 10.67
CA THR A 188 1.05 22.57 10.79
C THR A 188 0.51 23.68 11.69
N GLY A 189 -0.23 24.61 11.11
CA GLY A 189 -0.88 25.71 11.81
C GLY A 189 -2.41 25.61 11.76
N ARG A 190 -3.09 25.89 12.88
CA ARG A 190 -4.53 26.14 12.93
C ARG A 190 -4.75 27.50 13.57
N TYR A 191 -5.56 28.31 12.91
CA TYR A 191 -5.92 29.65 13.37
C TYR A 191 -7.44 29.80 13.39
N SER A 192 -7.96 30.55 14.33
CA SER A 192 -9.38 30.89 14.39
C SER A 192 -9.58 32.32 14.85
N TYR A 193 -10.70 32.92 14.47
CA TYR A 193 -11.13 34.17 15.09
C TYR A 193 -11.52 33.91 16.55
N ALA A 194 -11.13 34.79 17.45
CA ALA A 194 -11.51 34.70 18.86
C ALA A 194 -13.03 34.84 19.06
N GLN A 195 -13.69 35.58 18.16
CA GLN A 195 -15.14 35.80 18.14
C GLN A 195 -15.60 36.22 16.74
N VAL A 196 -16.91 36.08 16.46
CA VAL A 196 -17.51 36.52 15.19
C VAL A 196 -17.32 38.03 15.03
N GLY A 197 -16.75 38.46 13.90
CA GLY A 197 -16.48 39.87 13.61
C GLY A 197 -15.14 40.40 14.15
N ALA A 198 -14.24 39.53 14.63
CA ALA A 198 -12.87 39.93 14.95
C ALA A 198 -12.00 40.08 13.69
N ASP A 199 -11.09 41.04 13.69
CA ASP A 199 -10.15 41.29 12.58
C ASP A 199 -8.80 40.57 12.74
N ILE A 200 -8.57 39.90 13.88
CA ILE A 200 -7.29 39.25 14.21
C ILE A 200 -7.50 37.75 14.42
N LEU A 201 -6.66 36.96 13.75
CA LEU A 201 -6.58 35.52 13.95
C LEU A 201 -5.81 35.19 15.23
N THR A 202 -6.36 34.26 16.02
CA THR A 202 -5.70 33.69 17.19
C THR A 202 -5.12 32.32 16.82
N THR A 203 -3.86 32.08 17.14
CA THR A 203 -3.19 30.79 16.94
C THR A 203 -3.80 29.74 17.86
N GLN A 204 -4.38 28.70 17.27
CA GLN A 204 -4.93 27.55 17.99
C GLN A 204 -3.90 26.42 18.14
N ARG A 205 -3.12 26.19 17.11
CA ARG A 205 -2.06 25.17 17.08
C ARG A 205 -0.99 25.64 16.13
N GLU A 206 0.26 25.49 16.54
CA GLU A 206 1.41 25.78 15.72
C GLU A 206 2.49 24.75 16.03
N LEU A 207 2.69 23.79 15.12
CA LEU A 207 3.65 22.72 15.30
C LEU A 207 4.64 22.63 14.14
N ALA A 208 5.92 22.49 14.48
CA ALA A 208 6.90 21.90 13.60
C ALA A 208 6.50 20.43 13.34
N ASP A 209 6.75 19.95 12.13
CA ASP A 209 6.28 18.66 11.66
C ASP A 209 7.35 17.95 10.85
N ARG A 210 7.66 16.72 11.25
CA ARG A 210 8.50 15.80 10.49
C ARG A 210 7.68 14.57 10.20
N ARG A 211 7.61 14.18 8.94
CA ARG A 211 6.86 13.00 8.52
C ARG A 211 7.67 12.21 7.53
N PHE A 212 7.70 10.90 7.73
CA PHE A 212 8.39 9.97 6.86
C PHE A 212 7.48 8.79 6.53
N SER A 213 7.70 8.20 5.36
CA SER A 213 6.97 7.03 4.90
C SER A 213 7.90 6.04 4.21
N ASP A 214 7.74 4.77 4.57
CA ASP A 214 8.33 3.59 3.91
C ASP A 214 7.19 2.81 3.28
N TYR A 215 7.16 2.79 1.95
CA TYR A 215 6.11 2.18 1.15
C TYR A 215 6.68 0.98 0.41
N VAL A 216 6.09 -0.20 0.66
CA VAL A 216 6.41 -1.46 -0.01
C VAL A 216 5.22 -1.89 -0.84
N ILE A 217 5.46 -2.34 -2.07
CA ILE A 217 4.49 -3.08 -2.87
C ILE A 217 5.13 -4.31 -3.53
N LEU A 218 4.46 -5.44 -3.40
CA LEU A 218 4.77 -6.72 -4.02
C LEU A 218 3.60 -7.10 -4.94
N GLY A 219 3.88 -7.25 -6.23
CA GLY A 219 2.93 -7.68 -7.24
C GLY A 219 3.31 -9.03 -7.83
N GLY A 220 2.30 -9.83 -8.14
CA GLY A 220 2.45 -11.10 -8.82
C GLY A 220 1.31 -11.30 -9.80
N MET A 221 1.63 -11.75 -11.00
CA MET A 221 0.63 -12.12 -12.00
C MET A 221 0.99 -13.47 -12.60
N LEU A 222 -0.02 -14.33 -12.76
CA LEU A 222 0.04 -15.53 -13.56
C LEU A 222 -1.10 -15.49 -14.55
N SER A 223 -0.82 -15.76 -15.81
CA SER A 223 -1.87 -15.92 -16.82
C SER A 223 -1.53 -17.10 -17.71
N GLY A 224 -2.55 -17.83 -18.11
CA GLY A 224 -2.42 -18.96 -19.02
C GLY A 224 -3.68 -19.13 -19.84
N ALA A 225 -3.50 -19.45 -21.12
CA ALA A 225 -4.59 -19.65 -22.05
C ALA A 225 -4.36 -20.91 -22.89
N VAL A 226 -5.43 -21.64 -23.19
CA VAL A 226 -5.42 -22.83 -24.04
C VAL A 226 -6.38 -22.64 -25.22
N LYS A 227 -5.90 -22.93 -26.42
CA LYS A 227 -6.78 -23.04 -27.61
C LYS A 227 -7.46 -24.39 -27.57
N LEU A 228 -8.78 -24.41 -27.41
CA LEU A 228 -9.57 -25.64 -27.45
C LEU A 228 -9.73 -26.15 -28.87
N ASN A 229 -9.88 -25.23 -29.83
CA ASN A 229 -9.91 -25.43 -31.27
C ASN A 229 -9.67 -24.07 -31.97
N SER A 230 -9.77 -24.00 -33.30
CA SER A 230 -9.53 -22.76 -34.07
C SER A 230 -10.48 -21.60 -33.76
N PHE A 231 -11.60 -21.85 -33.08
CA PHE A 231 -12.65 -20.89 -32.80
C PHE A 231 -12.85 -20.61 -31.30
N ASN A 232 -12.19 -21.38 -30.43
CA ASN A 232 -12.46 -21.37 -28.99
C ASN A 232 -11.15 -21.35 -28.20
N LYS A 233 -10.99 -20.38 -27.30
CA LYS A 233 -9.93 -20.39 -26.28
C LYS A 233 -10.51 -20.15 -24.89
N ILE A 234 -9.83 -20.68 -23.89
CA ILE A 234 -10.12 -20.41 -22.47
C ILE A 234 -8.82 -19.92 -21.83
N GLY A 235 -8.93 -18.85 -21.03
CA GLY A 235 -7.82 -18.25 -20.30
C GLY A 235 -8.14 -18.08 -18.81
N LEU A 236 -7.10 -18.16 -17.98
CA LEU A 236 -7.14 -17.87 -16.56
C LEU A 236 -6.09 -16.81 -16.26
N ASN A 237 -6.49 -15.72 -15.63
CA ASN A 237 -5.60 -14.70 -15.09
C ASN A 237 -5.73 -14.67 -13.57
N ILE A 238 -4.59 -14.66 -12.88
CA ILE A 238 -4.46 -14.53 -11.44
C ILE A 238 -3.56 -13.34 -11.19
N LEU A 239 -4.04 -12.40 -10.40
CA LEU A 239 -3.28 -11.24 -9.95
C LEU A 239 -3.28 -11.22 -8.43
N ARG A 240 -2.11 -11.02 -7.82
CA ARG A 240 -1.96 -10.77 -6.39
C ARG A 240 -1.15 -9.50 -6.21
N ASN A 241 -1.66 -8.57 -5.43
CA ASN A 241 -0.94 -7.40 -4.99
C ASN A 241 -0.99 -7.30 -3.47
N GLN A 242 0.14 -6.93 -2.90
CA GLN A 242 0.32 -6.68 -1.47
C GLN A 242 1.05 -5.35 -1.32
N SER A 243 0.56 -4.46 -0.46
CA SER A 243 1.33 -3.30 -0.04
C SER A 243 1.36 -3.15 1.47
N GLY A 244 2.48 -2.68 1.98
CA GLY A 244 2.62 -2.18 3.35
C GLY A 244 3.10 -0.73 3.31
N GLN A 245 2.53 0.11 4.16
CA GLN A 245 2.95 1.48 4.32
C GLN A 245 3.19 1.75 5.80
N THR A 246 4.44 2.07 6.14
CA THR A 246 4.80 2.61 7.44
C THR A 246 4.80 4.13 7.34
N ASP A 247 4.06 4.78 8.24
CA ASP A 247 4.05 6.23 8.42
C ASP A 247 4.54 6.57 9.82
N THR A 248 5.56 7.40 9.92
CA THR A 248 6.06 7.94 11.18
C THR A 248 5.98 9.46 11.15
N ARG A 249 5.61 10.04 12.29
CA ARG A 249 5.49 11.48 12.42
C ARG A 249 5.92 11.93 13.80
N PHE A 250 6.64 13.04 13.85
CA PHE A 250 6.89 13.77 15.07
C PHE A 250 6.47 15.21 14.88
N GLN A 251 5.64 15.71 15.79
CA GLN A 251 5.26 17.11 15.83
C GLN A 251 5.51 17.70 17.20
N GLU A 252 5.97 18.94 17.22
CA GLU A 252 6.15 19.68 18.47
C GLU A 252 5.85 21.17 18.32
N GLY A 253 5.34 21.78 19.38
CA GLY A 253 5.03 23.20 19.40
C GLY A 253 3.97 23.57 20.42
N ARG A 254 3.15 24.57 20.11
CA ARG A 254 2.16 25.11 21.05
C ARG A 254 0.73 24.81 20.58
N VAL A 255 -0.14 24.48 21.53
CA VAL A 255 -1.58 24.32 21.32
C VAL A 255 -2.31 25.19 22.34
N SER A 256 -3.19 26.08 21.88
CA SER A 256 -3.98 26.94 22.77
C SER A 256 -5.11 26.16 23.43
N GLY A 257 -5.40 26.43 24.70
CA GLY A 257 -6.53 25.83 25.42
C GLY A 257 -6.21 24.52 26.18
N GLY A 258 -4.95 24.08 26.22
CA GLY A 258 -4.47 23.06 27.15
C GLY A 258 -4.23 23.62 28.56
N ALA A 259 -4.24 22.76 29.58
CA ALA A 259 -4.12 23.14 31.00
C ALA A 259 -2.73 23.70 31.41
N SER A 260 -1.81 23.94 30.48
CA SER A 260 -0.47 24.44 30.77
C SER A 260 0.18 25.12 29.56
N ASP A 261 1.06 26.09 29.81
CA ASP A 261 2.02 26.73 28.89
C ASP A 261 3.10 25.74 28.32
N GLY A 262 2.81 24.44 28.34
CA GLY A 262 3.73 23.37 28.00
C GLY A 262 3.93 23.19 26.50
N VAL A 263 5.04 22.56 26.13
CA VAL A 263 5.29 22.09 24.77
C VAL A 263 4.41 20.88 24.50
N TYR A 264 3.56 20.98 23.48
CA TYR A 264 2.79 19.86 22.97
C TYR A 264 3.66 19.01 22.04
N GLN A 265 3.65 17.69 22.23
CA GLN A 265 4.31 16.74 21.34
C GLN A 265 3.32 15.68 20.87
N GLU A 266 3.34 15.38 19.58
CA GLU A 266 2.61 14.28 18.96
C GLU A 266 3.62 13.32 18.31
N ARG A 267 3.46 12.03 18.59
CA ARG A 267 4.29 10.95 18.06
C ARG A 267 3.36 9.96 17.38
N THR A 268 3.54 9.76 16.09
CA THR A 268 2.73 8.83 15.31
C THR A 268 3.62 7.72 14.77
N MET A 269 3.16 6.48 14.97
CA MET A 269 3.67 5.28 14.33
C MET A 269 2.43 4.56 13.79
N ALA A 270 2.33 4.45 12.47
CA ALA A 270 1.20 3.83 11.81
C ALA A 270 1.70 2.84 10.77
N TYR A 271 0.98 1.74 10.64
CA TYR A 271 1.18 0.77 9.58
C TYR A 271 -0.13 0.49 8.89
N GLN A 272 -0.07 0.46 7.57
CA GLN A 272 -1.22 0.15 6.74
C GLN A 272 -0.87 -0.95 5.76
N GLN A 273 -1.51 -2.10 5.96
CA GLN A 273 -1.46 -3.22 5.04
C GLN A 273 -2.66 -3.20 4.11
N ARG A 274 -2.43 -3.47 2.83
CA ARG A 274 -3.49 -3.66 1.84
C ARG A 274 -3.17 -4.84 0.94
N GLU A 275 -4.19 -5.58 0.57
CA GLU A 275 -4.05 -6.76 -0.27
C GLU A 275 -5.18 -6.85 -1.29
N LEU A 276 -4.87 -7.38 -2.46
CA LEU A 276 -5.85 -7.67 -3.51
C LEU A 276 -5.45 -8.95 -4.23
N THR A 277 -6.39 -9.90 -4.31
CA THR A 277 -6.26 -11.06 -5.18
C THR A 277 -7.42 -11.06 -6.17
N SER A 278 -7.11 -11.16 -7.46
CA SER A 278 -8.09 -11.27 -8.53
C SER A 278 -7.91 -12.59 -9.27
N PHE A 279 -9.04 -13.23 -9.57
CA PHE A 279 -9.13 -14.43 -10.41
C PHE A 279 -10.09 -14.12 -11.54
N GLN A 280 -9.62 -14.25 -12.78
CA GLN A 280 -10.43 -14.01 -13.97
C GLN A 280 -10.36 -15.25 -14.87
N LEU A 281 -11.52 -15.86 -15.10
CA LEU A 281 -11.70 -16.87 -16.12
C LEU A 281 -12.32 -16.19 -17.35
N GLN A 282 -11.69 -16.32 -18.51
CA GLN A 282 -12.15 -15.73 -19.77
C GLN A 282 -12.27 -16.80 -20.86
N GLY A 283 -13.18 -16.58 -21.81
CA GLY A 283 -13.36 -17.45 -22.96
C GLY A 283 -13.76 -16.64 -24.18
N ASP A 284 -13.05 -16.85 -25.28
CA ASP A 284 -13.39 -16.23 -26.56
C ASP A 284 -13.89 -17.31 -27.52
N HIS A 285 -14.99 -16.97 -28.19
CA HIS A 285 -15.72 -17.81 -29.12
C HIS A 285 -15.95 -17.00 -30.41
N ALA A 286 -15.38 -17.47 -31.52
CA ALA A 286 -15.53 -16.84 -32.85
C ALA A 286 -16.51 -17.62 -33.74
#